data_AF-A0A2V6R9R9-F1
#
_entry.id   AF-A0A2V6R9R9-F1
#
_cell.length_a   1.000
_cell.length_b   1.000
_cell.length_c   1.000
_cell.angle_alpha   90.00
_cell.angle_beta   90.00
_cell.angle_gamma   90.00
#
_symmetry.space_group_name_H-M   'P 1'
#
loop_
_entity.id
_entity.type
_entity.pdbx_description
1 polymer ?
#
loop_
_entity_poly.entity_id
_entity_poly.type
_entity_poly.pdbx_seq_one_letter_code
_entity_poly.pdbx_strand_id
1 'polypeptide(L)'
;QRLACDASRVVMRHDADGRLLEVGARTRTIPPAIRRALHHRDRGCRFPGCGVRFGQGHHIRHWAHGGPTTLSNLALLCRRHHRAVHEEGYQVERQPDGELHFRRPDGRLLPEVPPPAATPAEPVQALRARHEAQGLRIDARTSTPGWLGERLDVGWAIDVLHPLAGSHGRPALLHNGGDARTLHGTAG
;
A
#
# COMPACT_ATOMS: atom_id res chain seq x y z
N GLN A 1 6.98 8.96 -20.09
CA GLN A 1 7.25 7.71 -20.83
C GLN A 1 6.05 6.78 -21.02
N ARG A 2 4.91 6.99 -20.34
CA ARG A 2 3.69 6.15 -20.43
C ARG A 2 3.14 5.87 -21.82
N LEU A 3 3.14 6.87 -22.71
CA LEU A 3 2.60 6.74 -24.07
C LEU A 3 3.25 5.57 -24.81
N ALA A 4 4.51 5.32 -24.54
CA ALA A 4 5.29 4.32 -25.24
C ALA A 4 5.19 2.92 -24.63
N CYS A 5 4.25 2.64 -23.70
CA CYS A 5 3.88 1.28 -23.25
C CYS A 5 2.58 0.69 -23.82
N ASP A 6 1.82 1.45 -24.61
CA ASP A 6 0.68 0.93 -25.41
C ASP A 6 0.54 1.65 -26.78
N ALA A 7 1.38 2.63 -27.13
CA ALA A 7 1.25 3.37 -28.40
C ALA A 7 2.13 2.84 -29.55
N SER A 8 1.63 2.98 -30.77
CA SER A 8 2.39 2.83 -32.01
C SER A 8 3.39 3.99 -32.20
N ARG A 9 4.61 3.71 -32.70
CA ARG A 9 5.51 4.73 -33.28
C ARG A 9 5.78 4.36 -34.72
N VAL A 10 5.36 5.23 -35.63
CA VAL A 10 5.77 5.21 -37.01
C VAL A 10 7.13 5.91 -37.07
N VAL A 11 8.16 5.23 -37.54
CA VAL A 11 9.44 5.87 -37.85
C VAL A 11 9.43 6.13 -39.35
N MET A 12 9.36 7.41 -39.73
CA MET A 12 9.65 7.86 -41.09
C MET A 12 11.09 8.37 -41.12
N ARG A 13 11.95 7.72 -41.90
CA ARG A 13 13.22 8.30 -42.30
C ARG A 13 13.02 9.06 -43.59
N HIS A 14 13.51 10.30 -43.63
CA HIS A 14 13.60 11.09 -44.86
C HIS A 14 15.09 11.30 -45.19
N ASP A 15 15.39 11.48 -46.48
CA ASP A 15 16.72 11.94 -46.92
C ASP A 15 16.89 13.45 -46.71
N ALA A 16 18.06 13.97 -47.09
CA ALA A 16 18.38 15.40 -46.97
C ALA A 16 17.49 16.32 -47.81
N ASP A 17 16.82 15.77 -48.83
CA ASP A 17 15.90 16.49 -49.73
C ASP A 17 14.43 16.33 -49.30
N GLY A 18 14.18 15.69 -48.15
CA GLY A 18 12.84 15.47 -47.60
C GLY A 18 12.07 14.32 -48.26
N ARG A 19 12.69 13.48 -49.09
CA ARG A 19 12.05 12.29 -49.65
C ARG A 19 12.04 11.15 -48.65
N LEU A 20 10.93 10.44 -48.59
CA LEU A 20 10.72 9.33 -47.67
C LEU A 20 11.59 8.13 -48.06
N LEU A 21 12.56 7.79 -47.21
CA LEU A 21 13.48 6.66 -47.40
C LEU A 21 12.87 5.35 -46.91
N GLU A 22 12.18 5.36 -45.77
CA GLU A 22 11.65 4.14 -45.15
C GLU A 22 10.53 4.46 -44.14
N VAL A 23 9.43 3.69 -44.20
CA VAL A 23 8.38 3.68 -43.17
C VAL A 23 8.38 2.30 -42.51
N GLY A 24 8.95 2.21 -41.31
CA GLY A 24 8.92 0.99 -40.52
C GLY A 24 7.79 1.02 -39.49
N ALA A 25 6.81 0.13 -39.61
CA ALA A 25 5.81 -0.11 -38.57
C ALA A 25 6.21 -1.31 -37.70
N ARG A 26 6.74 -1.05 -36.49
CA ARG A 26 6.94 -2.08 -35.48
C ARG A 26 5.69 -2.16 -34.61
N THR A 27 4.86 -3.19 -34.79
CA THR A 27 3.64 -3.36 -33.99
C THR A 27 3.98 -3.72 -32.54
N ARG A 28 3.57 -2.83 -31.65
CA ARG A 28 3.74 -2.93 -30.19
C ARG A 28 2.61 -3.71 -29.50
N THR A 29 1.45 -3.83 -30.14
CA THR A 29 0.30 -4.57 -29.63
C THR A 29 0.72 -6.00 -29.33
N ILE A 30 0.69 -6.37 -28.05
CA ILE A 30 1.01 -7.72 -27.62
C ILE A 30 0.02 -8.67 -28.33
N PRO A 31 0.50 -9.57 -29.21
CA PRO A 31 -0.38 -10.46 -29.96
C PRO A 31 -1.28 -11.25 -29.00
N PRO A 32 -2.54 -11.54 -29.37
CA PRO A 32 -3.47 -12.27 -28.51
C PRO A 32 -2.90 -13.57 -27.95
N ALA A 33 -2.08 -14.29 -28.72
CA ALA A 33 -1.38 -15.50 -28.27
C ALA A 33 -0.39 -15.22 -27.13
N ILE A 34 0.47 -14.20 -27.27
CA ILE A 34 1.41 -13.79 -26.22
C ILE A 34 0.66 -13.26 -25.01
N ARG A 35 -0.44 -12.52 -25.21
CA ARG A 35 -1.28 -12.02 -24.11
C ARG A 35 -1.89 -13.17 -23.30
N ARG A 36 -2.41 -14.21 -23.97
CA ARG A 36 -2.91 -15.42 -23.30
C ARG A 36 -1.80 -16.14 -22.51
N ALA A 37 -0.62 -16.32 -23.13
CA ALA A 37 0.53 -16.92 -22.46
C ALA A 37 0.97 -16.10 -21.23
N LEU A 38 0.94 -14.77 -21.33
CA LEU A 38 1.27 -13.86 -20.24
C LEU A 38 0.28 -14.02 -19.06
N HIS A 39 -1.02 -14.05 -19.33
CA HIS A 39 -2.02 -14.29 -18.29
C HIS A 39 -1.86 -15.66 -17.63
N HIS A 40 -1.54 -16.71 -18.40
CA HIS A 40 -1.32 -18.05 -17.87
C HIS A 40 -0.08 -18.12 -16.96
N ARG A 41 1.04 -17.55 -17.40
CA ARG A 41 2.31 -17.53 -16.65
C ARG A 41 2.22 -16.66 -15.39
N ASP A 42 1.67 -15.46 -15.54
CA ASP A 42 1.76 -14.45 -14.47
C ASP A 42 0.60 -14.53 -13.48
N ARG A 43 -0.55 -15.09 -13.86
CA ARG A 43 -1.75 -15.29 -13.01
C ARG A 43 -2.27 -14.04 -12.27
N GLY A 44 -1.81 -12.86 -12.68
CA GLY A 44 -2.11 -11.57 -12.07
C GLY A 44 -0.94 -10.59 -12.18
N CYS A 45 -1.07 -9.46 -11.51
CA CYS A 45 0.00 -8.47 -11.41
C CYS A 45 1.22 -9.07 -10.70
N ARG A 46 2.38 -9.05 -11.35
CA ARG A 46 3.64 -9.59 -10.78
C ARG A 46 4.35 -8.69 -9.78
N PHE A 47 3.82 -7.49 -9.54
CA PHE A 47 4.39 -6.59 -8.54
C PHE A 47 4.27 -7.19 -7.13
N PRO A 48 5.34 -7.19 -6.29
CA PRO A 48 5.35 -7.81 -4.97
C PRO A 48 4.15 -7.44 -4.10
N GLY A 49 3.48 -8.45 -3.51
CA GLY A 49 2.31 -8.27 -2.65
C GLY A 49 1.01 -7.87 -3.36
N CYS A 50 0.98 -7.77 -4.69
CA CYS A 50 -0.23 -7.40 -5.41
C CYS A 50 -1.14 -8.61 -5.71
N GLY A 51 -2.39 -8.58 -5.22
CA GLY A 51 -3.38 -9.62 -5.49
C GLY A 51 -4.26 -9.41 -6.75
N VAL A 52 -4.04 -8.34 -7.51
CA VAL A 52 -4.92 -7.99 -8.65
C VAL A 52 -4.72 -8.96 -9.81
N ARG A 53 -5.79 -9.60 -10.27
CA ARG A 53 -5.77 -10.63 -11.34
C ARG A 53 -5.71 -10.06 -12.76
N PHE A 54 -6.07 -8.79 -12.94
CA PHE A 54 -6.14 -8.15 -14.25
C PHE A 54 -5.02 -7.13 -14.42
N GLY A 55 -4.48 -7.07 -15.64
CA GLY A 55 -3.37 -6.18 -15.95
C GLY A 55 -3.09 -6.07 -17.43
N GLN A 56 -2.10 -5.25 -17.75
CA GLN A 56 -1.55 -5.02 -19.08
C GLN A 56 -0.13 -5.59 -19.12
N GLY A 57 0.31 -6.02 -20.30
CA GLY A 57 1.69 -6.46 -20.47
C GLY A 57 2.63 -5.27 -20.53
N HIS A 58 3.62 -5.26 -19.64
CA HIS A 58 4.66 -4.26 -19.52
C HIS A 58 5.97 -4.79 -20.12
N HIS A 59 6.61 -4.00 -21.00
CA HIS A 59 7.93 -4.33 -21.53
C HIS A 59 9.03 -3.97 -20.51
N ILE A 60 9.74 -4.99 -20.03
CA ILE A 60 10.82 -4.87 -19.03
C ILE A 60 11.97 -4.05 -19.62
N ARG A 61 12.59 -4.52 -20.70
CA ARG A 61 13.34 -3.65 -21.60
C ARG A 61 12.33 -2.87 -22.40
N HIS A 62 12.25 -1.58 -22.13
CA HIS A 62 11.28 -0.72 -22.79
C HIS A 62 11.44 -0.77 -24.32
N TRP A 63 10.32 -0.90 -25.03
CA TRP A 63 10.30 -1.01 -26.49
C TRP A 63 10.96 0.19 -27.20
N ALA A 64 10.84 1.41 -26.66
CA ALA A 64 11.49 2.59 -27.24
C ALA A 64 13.03 2.49 -27.22
N HIS A 65 13.58 1.59 -26.39
CA HIS A 65 15.01 1.27 -26.31
C HIS A 65 15.33 -0.07 -27.01
N GLY A 66 14.49 -0.48 -27.96
CA GLY A 66 14.66 -1.69 -28.75
C GLY A 66 14.20 -2.98 -28.07
N GLY A 67 13.42 -2.89 -26.99
CA GLY A 67 12.86 -4.07 -26.32
C GLY A 67 11.91 -4.87 -27.22
N PRO A 68 12.13 -6.19 -27.42
CA PRO A 68 11.28 -7.00 -28.27
C PRO A 68 9.95 -7.32 -27.58
N THR A 69 8.90 -7.57 -28.36
CA THR A 69 7.61 -8.06 -27.84
C THR A 69 7.65 -9.59 -27.74
N THR A 70 8.35 -10.10 -26.73
CA THR A 70 8.44 -11.53 -26.42
C THR A 70 7.91 -11.80 -25.02
N LEU A 71 7.50 -13.04 -24.74
CA LEU A 71 7.03 -13.43 -23.41
C LEU A 71 8.11 -13.15 -22.34
N SER A 72 9.39 -13.40 -22.64
CA SER A 72 10.51 -13.15 -21.72
C SER A 72 10.72 -11.67 -21.37
N ASN A 73 10.45 -10.77 -22.31
CA ASN A 73 10.58 -9.32 -22.09
C ASN A 73 9.29 -8.66 -21.55
N LEU A 74 8.24 -9.44 -21.29
CA LEU A 74 6.97 -8.94 -20.79
C LEU A 74 6.71 -9.37 -19.34
N ALA A 75 5.99 -8.54 -18.59
CA ALA A 75 5.42 -8.85 -17.28
C ALA A 75 3.99 -8.29 -17.19
N LEU A 76 3.07 -9.02 -16.57
CA LEU A 76 1.71 -8.54 -16.35
C LEU A 76 1.69 -7.59 -15.13
N LEU A 77 1.24 -6.35 -15.33
CA LEU A 77 1.09 -5.35 -14.26
C LEU A 77 -0.31 -4.72 -14.28
N CYS A 78 -0.90 -4.50 -13.10
CA CYS A 78 -2.16 -3.74 -12.99
C CYS A 78 -1.92 -2.25 -13.27
N ARG A 79 -2.98 -1.47 -13.53
CA ARG A 79 -2.85 -0.03 -13.87
C ARG A 79 -2.01 0.76 -12.87
N ARG A 80 -2.19 0.51 -11.56
CA ARG A 80 -1.42 1.15 -10.48
C ARG A 80 0.06 0.84 -10.57
N HIS A 81 0.42 -0.45 -10.62
CA HIS A 81 1.84 -0.83 -10.63
C HIS A 81 2.49 -0.57 -11.98
N HIS A 82 1.73 -0.57 -13.07
CA HIS A 82 2.21 -0.12 -14.36
C HIS A 82 2.59 1.37 -14.29
N ARG A 83 1.77 2.23 -13.66
CA ARG A 83 2.16 3.62 -13.37
C ARG A 83 3.42 3.68 -12.50
N ALA A 84 3.50 2.88 -11.45
CA ALA A 84 4.62 2.93 -10.51
C ALA A 84 5.97 2.71 -11.20
N VAL A 85 6.07 1.71 -12.08
CA VAL A 85 7.30 1.47 -12.86
C VAL A 85 7.57 2.49 -13.97
N HIS A 86 6.55 3.25 -14.38
CA HIS A 86 6.70 4.27 -15.44
C HIS A 86 7.02 5.67 -14.93
N GLU A 87 6.51 6.03 -13.76
CA GLU A 87 6.49 7.43 -13.30
C GLU A 87 7.04 7.61 -11.90
N GLU A 88 6.93 6.59 -11.06
CA GLU A 88 7.24 6.73 -9.64
C GLU A 88 8.66 6.25 -9.34
N GLY A 89 9.43 5.85 -10.36
CA GLY A 89 10.85 5.47 -10.23
C GLY A 89 11.07 4.01 -9.85
N TYR A 90 10.02 3.19 -9.78
CA TYR A 90 10.19 1.75 -9.56
C TYR A 90 10.82 1.11 -10.79
N GLN A 91 11.71 0.14 -10.56
CA GLN A 91 12.38 -0.58 -11.63
C GLN A 91 11.95 -2.04 -11.61
N VAL A 92 11.93 -2.68 -12.78
CA VAL A 92 11.68 -4.10 -12.93
C VAL A 92 12.76 -4.72 -13.80
N GLU A 93 13.28 -5.84 -13.37
CA GLU A 93 14.30 -6.62 -14.07
C GLU A 93 13.90 -8.09 -14.05
N ARG A 94 14.15 -8.81 -15.15
CA ARG A 94 14.04 -10.27 -15.16
C ARG A 94 15.42 -10.88 -14.95
N GLN A 95 15.52 -11.73 -13.96
CA GLN A 95 16.74 -12.44 -13.58
C GLN A 95 16.99 -13.65 -14.51
N PRO A 96 18.22 -14.21 -14.53
CA PRO A 96 18.55 -15.37 -15.35
C PRO A 96 17.73 -16.62 -15.05
N ASP A 97 17.26 -16.79 -13.80
CA ASP A 97 16.35 -17.86 -13.37
C ASP A 97 14.90 -17.65 -13.84
N GLY A 98 14.61 -16.49 -14.44
CA GLY A 98 13.30 -16.11 -14.92
C GLY A 98 12.46 -15.36 -13.89
N GLU A 99 12.91 -15.12 -12.66
CA GLU A 99 12.14 -14.35 -11.69
C GLU A 99 12.21 -12.84 -11.94
N LEU A 100 11.21 -12.13 -11.41
CA LEU A 100 11.13 -10.67 -11.53
C LEU A 100 11.60 -9.99 -10.25
N HIS A 101 12.63 -9.16 -10.37
CA HIS A 101 13.11 -8.30 -9.30
C HIS A 101 12.55 -6.89 -9.49
N PHE A 102 11.88 -6.39 -8.46
CA PHE A 102 11.41 -5.02 -8.42
C PHE A 102 12.29 -4.22 -7.48
N ARG A 103 12.71 -3.02 -7.89
CA ARG A 103 13.43 -2.07 -7.03
C ARG A 103 12.59 -0.84 -6.77
N ARG A 104 12.69 -0.34 -5.55
CA ARG A 104 12.15 0.94 -5.12
C ARG A 104 12.88 2.08 -5.82
N PRO A 105 12.32 3.31 -5.78
CA PRO A 105 12.99 4.49 -6.33
C PRO A 105 14.35 4.79 -5.66
N ASP A 106 14.54 4.34 -4.41
CA ASP A 106 15.81 4.42 -3.67
C ASP A 106 16.81 3.29 -4.04
N GLY A 107 16.49 2.45 -5.03
CA GLY A 107 17.32 1.35 -5.51
C GLY A 107 17.22 0.06 -4.69
N ARG A 108 16.54 0.06 -3.53
CA ARG A 108 16.39 -1.14 -2.69
C ARG A 108 15.47 -2.16 -3.33
N LEU A 109 15.82 -3.43 -3.23
CA LEU A 109 14.98 -4.53 -3.72
C LEU A 109 13.67 -4.59 -2.92
N LEU A 110 12.53 -4.74 -3.60
CA LEU A 110 11.28 -5.14 -2.98
C LEU A 110 11.26 -6.67 -2.87
N PRO A 111 11.25 -7.24 -1.66
CA PRO A 111 11.05 -8.66 -1.50
C PRO A 111 9.60 -9.03 -1.82
N GLU A 112 9.38 -10.25 -2.33
CA GLU A 112 8.03 -10.78 -2.58
C GLU A 112 7.23 -10.92 -1.27
N VAL A 113 7.93 -11.36 -0.22
CA VAL A 113 7.41 -11.42 1.15
C VAL A 113 8.31 -10.53 2.02
N PRO A 114 7.76 -9.50 2.68
CA PRO A 114 8.52 -8.73 3.65
C PRO A 114 9.11 -9.66 4.72
N PRO A 115 10.40 -9.51 5.09
CA PRO A 115 10.94 -10.31 6.18
C PRO A 115 10.10 -10.06 7.44
N PRO A 116 9.80 -11.11 8.22
CA PRO A 116 9.11 -10.93 9.48
C PRO A 116 9.92 -9.97 10.37
N ALA A 117 9.23 -9.12 11.12
CA ALA A 117 9.89 -8.29 12.10
C ALA A 117 10.64 -9.19 13.09
N ALA A 118 11.84 -8.77 13.51
CA ALA A 118 12.56 -9.48 14.55
C ALA A 118 11.72 -9.43 15.83
N THR A 119 11.27 -10.60 16.29
CA THR A 119 10.56 -10.74 17.55
C THR A 119 11.59 -10.89 18.66
N PRO A 120 11.60 -10.02 19.70
CA PRO A 120 12.48 -10.19 20.84
C PRO A 120 12.25 -11.55 21.52
N ALA A 121 13.26 -12.08 22.22
CA ALA A 121 13.13 -13.34 22.97
C ALA A 121 11.97 -13.31 23.97
N GLU A 122 11.74 -12.14 24.57
CA GLU A 122 10.65 -11.88 25.52
C GLU A 122 9.69 -10.81 24.95
N PRO A 123 8.83 -11.16 23.99
CA PRO A 123 8.05 -10.18 23.22
C PRO A 123 7.05 -9.42 24.07
N VAL A 124 6.44 -10.07 25.08
CA VAL A 124 5.49 -9.44 26.00
C VAL A 124 6.21 -8.42 26.89
N GLN A 125 7.41 -8.73 27.38
CA GLN A 125 8.18 -7.82 28.23
C GLN A 125 8.65 -6.60 27.44
N ALA A 126 9.18 -6.81 26.24
CA ALA A 126 9.57 -5.73 25.34
C ALA A 126 8.39 -4.80 24.98
N LEU A 127 7.20 -5.38 24.77
CA LEU A 127 5.98 -4.61 24.52
C LEU A 127 5.58 -3.76 25.74
N ARG A 128 5.60 -4.33 26.95
CA ARG A 128 5.29 -3.62 28.21
C ARG A 128 6.25 -2.48 28.46
N ALA A 129 7.56 -2.72 28.35
CA ALA A 129 8.59 -1.69 28.51
C ALA A 129 8.40 -0.53 27.50
N ARG A 130 8.02 -0.84 26.26
CA ARG A 130 7.70 0.18 25.25
C ARG A 130 6.47 1.00 25.63
N HIS A 131 5.41 0.36 26.13
CA HIS A 131 4.22 1.08 26.60
C HIS A 131 4.57 1.99 27.78
N GLU A 132 5.34 1.50 28.75
CA GLU A 132 5.80 2.29 29.90
C GLU A 132 6.64 3.49 29.47
N ALA A 133 7.60 3.31 28.56
CA ALA A 133 8.41 4.39 28.00
C ALA A 133 7.57 5.44 27.26
N GLN A 134 6.43 5.04 26.69
CA GLN A 134 5.47 5.92 26.02
C GLN A 134 4.42 6.50 26.99
N GLY A 135 4.47 6.16 28.28
CA GLY A 135 3.46 6.57 29.26
C GLY A 135 2.09 5.93 29.04
N LEU A 136 2.00 4.88 28.23
CA LEU A 136 0.77 4.16 27.92
C LEU A 136 0.43 3.19 29.06
N ARG A 137 -0.61 3.51 29.82
CA ARG A 137 -1.19 2.62 30.83
C ARG A 137 -2.26 1.75 30.18
N ILE A 138 -1.86 0.54 29.76
CA ILE A 138 -2.77 -0.47 29.21
C ILE A 138 -3.06 -1.52 30.29
N ASP A 139 -4.32 -1.60 30.71
CA ASP A 139 -4.84 -2.53 31.70
C ASP A 139 -6.13 -3.22 31.19
N ALA A 140 -6.73 -4.05 32.03
CA ALA A 140 -7.93 -4.82 31.69
C ALA A 140 -9.16 -3.94 31.37
N ARG A 141 -9.13 -2.66 31.73
CA ARG A 141 -10.19 -1.67 31.52
C ARG A 141 -9.90 -0.73 30.35
N THR A 142 -8.71 -0.78 29.73
CA THR A 142 -8.37 0.11 28.60
C THR A 142 -9.36 0.01 27.44
N SER A 143 -9.89 -1.18 27.17
CA SER A 143 -10.92 -1.39 26.15
C SER A 143 -12.35 -1.28 26.69
N THR A 144 -12.53 -1.09 28.00
CA THR A 144 -13.86 -0.90 28.57
C THR A 144 -14.29 0.55 28.40
N PRO A 145 -15.47 0.81 27.83
CA PRO A 145 -15.98 2.16 27.79
C PRO A 145 -16.20 2.65 29.23
N GLY A 146 -16.01 3.96 29.46
CA GLY A 146 -16.40 4.59 30.72
C GLY A 146 -17.92 4.64 30.93
N TRP A 147 -18.68 4.29 29.89
CA TRP A 147 -20.14 4.22 29.90
C TRP A 147 -20.64 3.02 30.70
N LEU A 148 -21.42 3.28 31.74
CA LEU A 148 -22.01 2.28 32.62
C LEU A 148 -23.51 2.08 32.35
N GLY A 149 -24.05 2.64 31.26
CA GLY A 149 -25.46 2.55 30.88
C GLY A 149 -26.26 3.84 31.07
N GLU A 150 -25.60 4.93 31.47
CA GLU A 150 -26.21 6.26 31.58
C GLU A 150 -26.75 6.77 30.23
N ARG A 151 -27.73 7.68 30.26
CA ARG A 151 -28.20 8.30 29.00
C ARG A 151 -27.10 9.19 28.43
N LEU A 152 -26.88 9.10 27.12
CA LEU A 152 -25.96 9.98 26.39
C LEU A 152 -26.32 11.45 26.65
N ASP A 153 -25.36 12.22 27.14
CA ASP A 153 -25.50 13.67 27.26
C ASP A 153 -25.35 14.29 25.87
N VAL A 154 -26.50 14.52 25.23
CA VAL A 154 -26.57 15.10 23.89
C VAL A 154 -26.08 16.55 23.89
N GLY A 155 -26.24 17.28 25.00
CA GLY A 155 -25.74 18.66 25.13
C GLY A 155 -24.22 18.69 25.11
N TRP A 156 -23.56 17.90 25.96
CA TRP A 156 -22.10 17.79 25.98
C TRP A 156 -21.53 17.26 24.67
N ALA A 157 -22.19 16.28 24.04
CA ALA A 157 -21.75 15.72 22.77
C ALA A 157 -21.81 16.76 21.63
N ILE A 158 -22.87 17.58 21.59
CA ILE A 158 -22.96 18.72 20.67
C ILE A 158 -21.85 19.73 21.00
N ASP A 159 -21.63 20.04 22.27
CA ASP A 159 -20.65 21.05 22.67
C ASP A 159 -19.20 20.68 22.31
N VAL A 160 -18.84 19.41 22.42
CA VAL A 160 -17.48 18.94 22.16
C VAL A 160 -17.25 18.57 20.69
N LEU A 161 -18.27 18.07 19.98
CA LEU A 161 -18.11 17.59 18.61
C LEU A 161 -18.56 18.60 17.56
N HIS A 162 -19.37 19.60 17.92
CA HIS A 162 -19.85 20.59 16.98
C HIS A 162 -18.85 21.74 16.84
N PRO A 163 -18.32 22.03 15.63
CA PRO A 163 -17.29 23.05 15.40
C PRO A 163 -17.67 24.47 15.86
N LEU A 164 -18.96 24.75 16.07
CA LEU A 164 -19.49 26.06 16.45
C LEU A 164 -19.78 26.19 17.96
N ALA A 165 -19.58 25.16 18.77
CA ALA A 165 -20.01 25.16 20.18
C ALA A 165 -18.96 25.67 21.19
N GLY A 166 -17.85 26.24 20.71
CA GLY A 166 -16.85 26.84 21.57
C GLY A 166 -17.27 28.21 22.10
N SER A 167 -18.08 28.28 23.17
CA SER A 167 -18.06 29.46 24.06
C SER A 167 -18.72 29.37 25.43
N HIS A 168 -19.28 28.27 25.96
CA HIS A 168 -19.94 28.32 27.28
C HIS A 168 -19.51 27.23 28.29
N GLY A 169 -18.70 27.66 29.27
CA GLY A 169 -18.66 27.18 30.66
C GLY A 169 -18.43 25.69 30.91
N ARG A 170 -17.19 25.30 31.25
CA ARG A 170 -16.87 24.00 31.86
C ARG A 170 -17.63 23.85 33.21
N PRO A 171 -18.53 22.88 33.42
CA PRO A 171 -18.98 22.55 34.76
C PRO A 171 -17.87 21.82 35.52
N ALA A 172 -17.67 22.19 36.78
CA ALA A 172 -16.67 21.60 37.65
C ALA A 172 -17.00 20.14 37.96
N LEU A 173 -16.02 19.25 37.74
CA LEU A 173 -16.04 17.86 38.17
C LEU A 173 -16.19 17.79 39.70
N LEU A 174 -17.36 17.39 40.20
CA LEU A 174 -17.53 16.99 41.59
C LEU A 174 -16.87 15.62 41.78
N HIS A 175 -15.67 15.64 42.34
CA HIS A 175 -14.99 14.49 42.90
C HIS A 175 -15.79 14.04 44.14
N ASN A 176 -16.56 12.96 44.05
CA ASN A 176 -17.16 12.35 45.23
C ASN A 176 -16.32 11.12 45.61
N GLY A 177 -15.23 11.39 46.33
CA GLY A 177 -14.59 10.40 47.18
C GLY A 177 -15.47 10.19 48.41
N GLY A 178 -16.08 9.01 48.53
CA GLY A 178 -16.97 8.66 49.63
C GLY A 178 -16.60 7.28 50.19
N ASP A 179 -15.91 7.33 51.32
CA ASP A 179 -15.47 6.28 52.23
C ASP A 179 -16.29 4.96 52.25
N ALA A 180 -15.60 3.85 52.02
CA ALA A 180 -16.03 2.54 52.47
C ALA A 180 -15.84 2.43 53.99
N ARG A 181 -16.89 2.75 54.76
CA ARG A 181 -16.96 2.39 56.19
C ARG A 181 -17.53 0.99 56.35
N THR A 182 -16.67 0.15 56.89
CA THR A 182 -16.84 -1.08 57.64
C THR A 182 -18.16 -1.17 58.43
N LEU A 183 -18.90 -2.27 58.25
CA LEU A 183 -19.72 -2.84 59.32
C LEU A 183 -19.51 -4.36 59.35
N HIS A 184 -18.81 -4.78 60.40
CA HIS A 184 -18.65 -6.16 60.87
C HIS A 184 -19.59 -6.37 62.07
N GLY A 185 -20.23 -7.54 62.16
CA GLY A 185 -20.85 -8.10 63.38
C GLY A 185 -22.28 -7.63 63.68
N THR A 186 -23.21 -8.40 64.26
CA THR A 186 -23.19 -9.73 64.91
C THR A 186 -24.64 -10.20 65.11
N ALA A 187 -24.79 -11.49 65.40
CA ALA A 187 -26.01 -12.25 65.65
C ALA A 187 -27.01 -11.69 66.69
N GLY A 188 -28.26 -12.17 66.58
CA GLY A 188 -29.36 -12.05 67.53
C GLY A 188 -30.64 -12.62 66.93
#